data_AF-A0A9E4DLD8-F1
#
_entry.id   AF-A0A9E4DLD8-F1
#
_cell.length_a   1.000
_cell.length_b   1.000
_cell.length_c   1.000
_cell.angle_alpha   90.00
_cell.angle_beta   90.00
_cell.angle_gamma   90.00
#
_symmetry.space_group_name_H-M   'P 1'
#
loop_
_entity.id
_entity.type
_entity.pdbx_description
1 polymer ?
#
loop_
_entity_poly.entity_id
_entity_poly.type
_entity_poly.pdbx_seq_one_letter_code
_entity_poly.pdbx_strand_id
1 'polypeptide(L)'
;VAVGFLMRNAFNTRSTVLRKHANALWLRSCHVAAICFTLARQLPMLDPERAMLAGLIHQIGILPVLGLAQSNPDLFATPGVLNRAKLAFARPLGRFVIERWALGEDMLDVVENAGNWQRIGHAVPDYADIVILAQLHADLGRANASQAPRFDQVSAFRKLEFGKLTPRKSVEALGQADQEIQELRRILASTTR
;
A
#
# COMPACT_ATOMS: atom_id res chain seq x y z
N VAL A 1 2.44 15.16 -1.29
CA VAL A 1 2.04 15.91 -0.07
C VAL A 1 0.52 16.04 0.08
N ALA A 2 -0.21 16.60 -0.91
CA ALA A 2 -1.68 16.81 -0.81
C ALA A 2 -2.51 15.52 -0.64
N VAL A 3 -2.20 14.44 -1.37
CA VAL A 3 -2.94 13.17 -1.28
C VAL A 3 -2.80 12.51 0.10
N GLY A 4 -1.59 12.51 0.68
CA GLY A 4 -1.38 11.98 2.02
C GLY A 4 -2.14 12.75 3.10
N PHE A 5 -2.21 14.07 2.97
CA PHE A 5 -3.04 14.92 3.82
C PHE A 5 -4.53 14.57 3.70
N LEU A 6 -5.04 14.42 2.46
CA LEU A 6 -6.43 14.01 2.23
C LEU A 6 -6.72 12.64 2.81
N MET A 7 -5.81 11.66 2.66
CA MET A 7 -6.00 10.32 3.24
C MET A 7 -6.08 10.32 4.76
N ARG A 8 -5.22 11.11 5.44
CA ARG A 8 -5.24 11.19 6.90
C ARG A 8 -6.45 11.95 7.43
N ASN A 9 -6.85 13.04 6.78
CA ASN A 9 -7.99 13.86 7.19
C ASN A 9 -9.35 13.31 6.72
N ALA A 10 -9.37 12.41 5.74
CA ALA A 10 -10.59 11.75 5.27
C ALA A 10 -11.27 10.91 6.37
N PHE A 11 -10.59 10.63 7.48
CA PHE A 11 -11.13 9.81 8.56
C PHE A 11 -11.07 10.50 9.93
N ASN A 12 -12.14 11.22 10.29
CA ASN A 12 -12.36 11.74 11.64
C ASN A 12 -13.48 10.94 12.33
N THR A 13 -13.13 10.25 13.43
CA THR A 13 -14.06 9.37 14.16
C THR A 13 -14.00 9.58 15.66
N ARG A 14 -15.13 9.40 16.35
CA ARG A 14 -15.17 9.32 17.82
C ARG A 14 -14.82 7.92 18.32
N SER A 15 -15.01 6.88 17.49
CA SER A 15 -14.72 5.49 17.84
C SER A 15 -13.23 5.23 18.00
N THR A 16 -12.81 4.81 19.19
CA THR A 16 -11.42 4.44 19.48
C THR A 16 -10.96 3.26 18.64
N VAL A 17 -11.84 2.29 18.38
CA VAL A 17 -11.55 1.11 17.56
C VAL A 17 -11.32 1.50 16.09
N LEU A 18 -12.22 2.29 15.50
CA LEU A 18 -12.06 2.72 14.12
C LEU A 18 -10.85 3.63 13.94
N ARG A 19 -10.56 4.51 14.92
CA ARG A 19 -9.35 5.34 14.95
C ARG A 19 -8.08 4.49 14.97
N LYS A 20 -8.05 3.40 15.74
CA LYS A 20 -6.93 2.44 15.72
C LYS A 20 -6.75 1.81 14.34
N HIS A 21 -7.84 1.39 13.69
CA HIS A 21 -7.77 0.84 12.33
C HIS A 21 -7.26 1.86 11.30
N ALA A 22 -7.76 3.09 11.33
CA ALA A 22 -7.33 4.14 10.42
C ALA A 22 -5.85 4.51 10.62
N ASN A 23 -5.40 4.62 11.88
CA ASN A 23 -3.99 4.90 12.18
C ASN A 23 -3.08 3.76 11.73
N ALA A 24 -3.48 2.50 11.97
CA ALA A 24 -2.72 1.34 11.50
C ALA A 24 -2.61 1.30 9.97
N LEU A 25 -3.71 1.60 9.26
CA LEU A 25 -3.73 1.73 7.81
C LEU A 25 -2.76 2.83 7.34
N TRP A 26 -2.85 4.02 7.93
CA TRP A 26 -2.01 5.16 7.59
C TRP A 26 -0.52 4.88 7.75
N LEU A 27 -0.13 4.35 8.91
CA LEU A 27 1.27 4.02 9.20
C LEU A 27 1.81 2.92 8.27
N ARG A 28 0.97 1.94 7.91
CA ARG A 28 1.34 0.91 6.93
C ARG A 28 1.52 1.51 5.54
N SER A 29 0.58 2.33 5.07
CA SER A 29 0.68 3.02 3.78
C SER A 29 1.93 3.89 3.68
N CYS A 30 2.27 4.66 4.71
CA CYS A 30 3.51 5.47 4.72
C CYS A 30 4.78 4.61 4.61
N HIS A 31 4.79 3.45 5.27
CA HIS A 31 5.93 2.54 5.22
C HIS A 31 6.06 1.88 3.84
N VAL A 32 4.96 1.38 3.27
CA VAL A 32 4.93 0.83 1.91
C VAL A 32 5.32 1.90 0.88
N ALA A 33 4.82 3.12 1.00
CA ALA A 33 5.18 4.26 0.14
C ALA A 33 6.69 4.55 0.13
N ALA A 34 7.32 4.58 1.32
CA ALA A 34 8.77 4.79 1.42
C ALA A 34 9.56 3.65 0.73
N ILE A 35 9.14 2.39 0.92
CA ILE A 35 9.75 1.24 0.23
C ILE A 35 9.56 1.35 -1.29
N CYS A 36 8.35 1.71 -1.77
CA CYS A 36 8.09 1.90 -3.19
C CYS A 36 9.01 2.95 -3.81
N PHE A 37 9.21 4.09 -3.13
CA PHE A 37 10.13 5.14 -3.55
C PHE A 37 11.56 4.59 -3.71
N THR A 38 12.06 3.89 -2.70
CA THR A 38 13.42 3.33 -2.72
C THR A 38 13.60 2.28 -3.82
N LEU A 39 12.64 1.37 -4.00
CA LEU A 39 12.72 0.34 -5.04
C LEU A 39 12.65 0.95 -6.45
N ALA A 40 11.78 1.95 -6.65
CA ALA A 40 11.65 2.62 -7.95
C ALA A 40 12.91 3.39 -8.36
N ARG A 41 13.72 3.89 -7.41
CA ARG A 41 15.02 4.50 -7.72
C ARG A 41 16.01 3.54 -8.40
N GLN A 42 15.80 2.23 -8.29
CA GLN A 42 16.62 1.21 -8.95
C GLN A 42 16.13 0.90 -10.39
N LEU A 43 15.05 1.54 -10.84
CA LEU A 43 14.29 1.16 -12.03
C LEU A 43 14.06 2.38 -12.92
N PRO A 44 14.84 2.55 -14.01
CA PRO A 44 14.83 3.76 -14.82
C PRO A 44 13.50 4.12 -15.49
N MET A 45 12.60 3.14 -15.64
CA MET A 45 11.30 3.29 -16.29
C MET A 45 10.17 3.77 -15.36
N LEU A 46 10.43 3.85 -14.05
CA LEU A 46 9.44 4.25 -13.06
C LEU A 46 9.82 5.57 -12.40
N ASP A 47 8.84 6.44 -12.19
CA ASP A 47 9.00 7.65 -11.39
C ASP A 47 8.91 7.28 -9.89
N PRO A 48 9.98 7.53 -9.09
CA PRO A 48 9.96 7.25 -7.66
C PRO A 48 8.84 7.94 -6.89
N GLU A 49 8.48 9.19 -7.25
CA GLU A 49 7.41 9.90 -6.55
C GLU A 49 6.04 9.30 -6.87
N ARG A 50 5.83 8.86 -8.11
CA ARG A 50 4.62 8.16 -8.51
C ARG A 50 4.52 6.77 -7.88
N ALA A 51 5.64 6.08 -7.71
CA ALA A 51 5.70 4.82 -6.94
C ALA A 51 5.40 5.04 -5.45
N MET A 52 5.90 6.13 -4.86
CA MET A 52 5.56 6.53 -3.49
C MET A 52 4.05 6.76 -3.34
N LEU A 53 3.44 7.48 -4.30
CA LEU A 53 1.99 7.67 -4.34
C LEU A 53 1.24 6.33 -4.42
N ALA A 54 1.65 5.43 -5.31
CA ALA A 54 1.08 4.08 -5.43
C ALA A 54 1.10 3.32 -4.09
N GLY A 55 2.25 3.33 -3.40
CA GLY A 55 2.36 2.71 -2.07
C GLY A 55 1.50 3.40 -1.01
N LEU A 56 1.23 4.69 -1.13
CA LEU A 56 0.37 5.42 -0.19
C LEU A 56 -1.11 5.02 -0.36
N ILE A 57 -1.56 4.92 -1.62
CA ILE A 57 -2.98 4.73 -1.97
C ILE A 57 -3.39 3.27 -2.16
N HIS A 58 -2.46 2.30 -2.15
CA HIS A 58 -2.75 0.89 -2.48
C HIS A 58 -3.92 0.26 -1.70
N GLN A 59 -4.22 0.77 -0.50
CA GLN A 59 -5.34 0.34 0.36
C GLN A 59 -6.36 1.45 0.63
N ILE A 60 -6.45 2.45 -0.25
CA ILE A 60 -7.32 3.64 -0.10
C ILE A 60 -8.79 3.27 0.16
N GLY A 61 -9.28 2.21 -0.47
CA GLY A 61 -10.67 1.77 -0.33
C GLY A 61 -11.03 1.22 1.04
N ILE A 62 -10.07 0.99 1.95
CA ILE A 62 -10.39 0.70 3.35
C ILE A 62 -11.00 1.92 4.06
N LEU A 63 -10.62 3.15 3.68
CA LEU A 63 -11.16 4.37 4.31
C LEU A 63 -12.69 4.49 4.18
N PRO A 64 -13.30 4.38 2.99
CA PRO A 64 -14.77 4.39 2.89
C PRO A 64 -15.43 3.22 3.62
N VAL A 65 -14.79 2.04 3.74
CA VAL A 65 -15.31 0.95 4.59
C VAL A 65 -15.35 1.36 6.07
N LEU A 66 -14.30 2.04 6.57
CA LEU A 66 -14.31 2.57 7.93
C LEU A 66 -15.38 3.66 8.10
N GLY A 67 -15.62 4.48 7.06
CA GLY A 67 -16.70 5.47 7.04
C GLY A 67 -18.08 4.82 7.16
N LEU A 68 -18.33 3.74 6.41
CA LEU A 68 -19.56 2.94 6.53
C LEU A 68 -19.73 2.36 7.94
N ALA A 69 -18.64 1.88 8.54
CA ALA A 69 -18.66 1.36 9.91
C ALA A 69 -18.99 2.44 10.95
N GLN A 70 -18.50 3.65 10.74
CA GLN A 70 -18.82 4.79 11.60
C GLN A 70 -20.29 5.20 11.50
N SER A 71 -20.89 5.15 10.30
CA SER A 71 -22.30 5.49 10.09
C SER A 71 -23.27 4.37 10.52
N ASN A 72 -22.79 3.14 10.72
CA ASN A 72 -23.61 1.98 11.04
C ASN A 72 -23.05 1.19 12.24
N PRO A 73 -22.93 1.80 13.44
CA PRO A 73 -22.23 1.21 14.57
C PRO A 73 -22.80 -0.15 15.00
N ASP A 74 -24.13 -0.34 14.95
CA ASP A 74 -24.78 -1.59 15.39
C ASP A 74 -24.40 -2.77 14.49
N LEU A 75 -24.36 -2.56 13.17
CA LEU A 75 -23.96 -3.59 12.21
C LEU A 75 -22.50 -4.03 12.44
N PHE A 76 -21.63 -3.08 12.77
CA PHE A 76 -20.20 -3.32 12.96
C PHE A 76 -19.80 -3.65 14.41
N ALA A 77 -20.75 -3.67 15.35
CA ALA A 77 -20.55 -4.19 16.70
C ALA A 77 -20.31 -5.70 16.70
N THR A 78 -20.79 -6.41 15.68
CA THR A 78 -20.61 -7.86 15.56
C THR A 78 -19.15 -8.21 15.21
N PRO A 79 -18.49 -9.07 16.00
CA PRO A 79 -17.11 -9.49 15.74
C PRO A 79 -16.89 -10.00 14.31
N GLY A 80 -15.83 -9.52 13.68
CA GLY A 80 -15.42 -9.93 12.34
C GLY A 80 -16.19 -9.29 11.17
N VAL A 81 -17.33 -8.61 11.39
CA VAL A 81 -18.06 -7.90 10.31
C VAL A 81 -17.16 -6.87 9.63
N LEU A 82 -16.41 -6.09 10.40
CA LEU A 82 -15.49 -5.09 9.85
C LEU A 82 -14.43 -5.71 8.94
N ASN A 83 -13.88 -6.86 9.31
CA ASN A 83 -12.85 -7.53 8.51
C ASN A 83 -13.45 -8.11 7.23
N ARG A 84 -14.64 -8.73 7.29
CA ARG A 84 -15.36 -9.20 6.10
C ARG A 84 -15.70 -8.04 5.16
N ALA A 85 -16.15 -6.92 5.70
CA ALA A 85 -16.45 -5.72 4.91
C ALA A 85 -15.21 -5.18 4.20
N LYS A 86 -14.05 -5.14 4.86
CA LYS A 86 -12.78 -4.76 4.22
C LYS A 86 -12.44 -5.70 3.06
N LEU A 87 -12.54 -7.01 3.26
CA LEU A 87 -12.25 -8.00 2.21
C LEU A 87 -13.20 -7.89 1.01
N ALA A 88 -14.49 -7.65 1.26
CA ALA A 88 -15.50 -7.55 0.22
C ALA A 88 -15.48 -6.21 -0.54
N PHE A 89 -15.27 -5.10 0.18
CA PHE A 89 -15.55 -3.77 -0.35
C PHE A 89 -14.33 -2.88 -0.55
N ALA A 90 -13.16 -3.18 0.04
CA ALA A 90 -12.01 -2.29 -0.09
C ALA A 90 -11.54 -2.14 -1.55
N ARG A 91 -11.56 -3.21 -2.35
CA ARG A 91 -11.18 -3.13 -3.77
C ARG A 91 -12.16 -2.28 -4.61
N PRO A 92 -13.48 -2.58 -4.66
CA PRO A 92 -14.41 -1.79 -5.48
C PRO A 92 -14.54 -0.34 -4.99
N LEU A 93 -14.50 -0.09 -3.68
CA LEU A 93 -14.50 1.28 -3.16
C LEU A 93 -13.16 2.00 -3.44
N GLY A 94 -12.06 1.25 -3.49
CA GLY A 94 -10.76 1.77 -3.89
C GLY A 94 -10.77 2.27 -5.33
N ARG A 95 -11.25 1.44 -6.28
CA ARG A 95 -11.50 1.84 -7.68
C ARG A 95 -12.27 3.16 -7.75
N PHE A 96 -13.41 3.23 -7.05
CA PHE A 96 -14.25 4.43 -7.04
C PHE A 96 -13.50 5.68 -6.57
N VAL A 97 -12.64 5.57 -5.55
CA VAL A 97 -11.83 6.71 -5.10
C VAL A 97 -10.81 7.12 -6.15
N ILE A 98 -10.11 6.17 -6.77
CA ILE A 98 -9.09 6.44 -7.80
C ILE A 98 -9.71 7.12 -9.02
N GLU A 99 -10.85 6.61 -9.51
CA GLU A 99 -11.60 7.17 -10.62
C GLU A 99 -12.07 8.59 -10.30
N ARG A 100 -12.65 8.80 -9.11
CA ARG A 100 -13.14 10.11 -8.69
C ARG A 100 -12.02 11.14 -8.52
N TRP A 101 -10.82 10.71 -8.12
CA TRP A 101 -9.65 11.57 -7.99
C TRP A 101 -8.86 11.71 -9.29
N ALA A 102 -9.27 11.01 -10.36
CA ALA A 102 -8.62 11.04 -11.67
C ALA A 102 -7.10 10.77 -11.62
N LEU A 103 -6.67 9.81 -10.80
CA LEU A 103 -5.24 9.54 -10.59
C LEU A 103 -4.56 8.74 -11.73
N GLY A 104 -5.34 8.17 -12.65
CA GLY A 104 -4.87 7.43 -13.82
C GLY A 104 -5.02 5.90 -13.72
N GLU A 105 -4.97 5.25 -14.88
CA GLU A 105 -5.12 3.78 -15.03
C GLU A 105 -4.06 2.98 -14.28
N ASP A 106 -2.85 3.54 -14.16
CA ASP A 106 -1.75 2.89 -13.44
C ASP A 106 -2.02 2.82 -11.92
N MET A 107 -2.62 3.86 -11.35
CA MET A 107 -3.05 3.86 -9.95
C MET A 107 -4.28 2.98 -9.72
N LEU A 108 -5.12 2.84 -10.76
CA LEU A 108 -6.25 1.93 -10.73
C LEU A 108 -5.78 0.47 -10.68
N ASP A 109 -4.82 0.11 -11.55
CA ASP A 109 -4.21 -1.22 -11.55
C ASP A 109 -3.56 -1.55 -10.20
N VAL A 110 -2.89 -0.58 -9.56
CA VAL A 110 -2.32 -0.73 -8.21
C VAL A 110 -3.41 -1.13 -7.21
N VAL A 111 -4.51 -0.39 -7.13
CA VAL A 111 -5.56 -0.65 -6.12
C VAL A 111 -6.29 -1.97 -6.37
N GLU A 112 -6.40 -2.38 -7.63
CA GLU A 112 -6.99 -3.67 -7.99
C GLU A 112 -6.09 -4.85 -7.64
N ASN A 113 -4.78 -4.70 -7.88
CA ASN A 113 -3.85 -5.82 -7.90
C ASN A 113 -2.83 -5.84 -6.78
N ALA A 114 -2.78 -4.85 -5.88
CA ALA A 114 -1.81 -4.81 -4.78
C ALA A 114 -1.78 -6.10 -3.92
N GLY A 115 -2.89 -6.82 -3.80
CA GLY A 115 -2.98 -8.09 -3.07
C GLY A 115 -2.77 -9.36 -3.92
N ASN A 116 -2.46 -9.23 -5.21
CA ASN A 116 -2.36 -10.34 -6.14
C ASN A 116 -0.90 -10.75 -6.38
N TRP A 117 -0.37 -11.65 -5.54
CA TRP A 117 1.02 -12.12 -5.62
C TRP A 117 1.41 -12.77 -6.96
N GLN A 118 0.43 -13.31 -7.68
CA GLN A 118 0.62 -14.00 -8.95
C GLN A 118 0.29 -13.12 -10.17
N ARG A 119 0.16 -11.79 -9.98
CA ARG A 119 -0.18 -10.87 -11.07
C ARG A 119 0.80 -11.02 -12.24
N ILE A 120 0.29 -11.43 -13.40
CA ILE A 120 1.10 -11.60 -14.62
C ILE A 120 1.39 -10.24 -15.25
N GLY A 121 0.43 -9.29 -15.25
CA GLY A 121 0.61 -7.91 -15.70
C GLY A 121 1.28 -7.76 -17.07
N HIS A 122 2.11 -6.72 -17.22
CA HIS A 122 2.89 -6.44 -18.43
C HIS A 122 4.30 -7.06 -18.38
N ALA A 123 4.97 -7.08 -19.54
CA ALA A 123 6.34 -7.57 -19.66
C ALA A 123 7.37 -6.65 -18.96
N VAL A 124 7.12 -5.35 -18.95
CA VAL A 124 7.94 -4.35 -18.24
C VAL A 124 7.34 -4.13 -16.84
N PRO A 125 8.17 -4.02 -15.79
CA PRO A 125 7.69 -3.72 -14.44
C PRO A 125 6.90 -2.41 -14.38
N ASP A 126 5.80 -2.41 -13.63
CA ASP A 126 4.95 -1.24 -13.38
C ASP A 126 4.77 -0.95 -11.87
N TYR A 127 3.98 0.08 -11.55
CA TYR A 127 3.74 0.47 -10.16
C TYR A 127 3.02 -0.60 -9.33
N ALA A 128 2.19 -1.45 -9.93
CA ALA A 128 1.54 -2.54 -9.22
C ALA A 128 2.57 -3.61 -8.82
N ASP A 129 3.52 -3.92 -9.71
CA ASP A 129 4.63 -4.83 -9.38
C ASP A 129 5.47 -4.28 -8.21
N ILE A 130 5.77 -2.97 -8.19
CA ILE A 130 6.50 -2.34 -7.08
C ILE A 130 5.73 -2.39 -5.76
N VAL A 131 4.43 -2.11 -5.78
CA VAL A 131 3.60 -2.16 -4.56
C VAL A 131 3.48 -3.58 -4.02
N ILE A 132 3.41 -4.61 -4.89
CA ILE A 132 3.42 -6.01 -4.48
C ILE A 132 4.75 -6.33 -3.77
N LEU A 133 5.88 -5.94 -4.35
CA LEU A 133 7.18 -6.17 -3.71
C LEU A 133 7.35 -5.40 -2.40
N ALA A 134 6.93 -4.14 -2.39
CA ALA A 134 7.05 -3.29 -1.22
C ALA A 134 6.25 -3.83 -0.04
N GLN A 135 5.06 -4.39 -0.28
CA GLN A 135 4.27 -5.05 0.76
C GLN A 135 4.97 -6.31 1.27
N LEU A 136 5.54 -7.13 0.38
CA LEU A 136 6.27 -8.31 0.80
C LEU A 136 7.47 -7.95 1.69
N HIS A 137 8.22 -6.90 1.33
CA HIS A 137 9.30 -6.38 2.17
C HIS A 137 8.82 -5.78 3.49
N ALA A 138 7.72 -5.02 3.48
CA ALA A 138 7.12 -4.42 4.66
C ALA A 138 6.61 -5.45 5.69
N ASP A 139 6.36 -6.68 5.23
CA ASP A 139 5.87 -7.78 6.07
C ASP A 139 7.00 -8.73 6.54
N LEU A 140 8.24 -8.56 6.04
CA LEU A 140 9.42 -9.27 6.58
C LEU A 140 9.61 -8.95 8.07
N GLY A 141 9.81 -9.99 8.88
CA GLY A 141 10.06 -9.85 10.31
C GLY A 141 8.83 -9.51 11.16
N ARG A 142 7.62 -9.44 10.58
CA ARG A 142 6.37 -9.35 11.36
C ARG A 142 5.92 -10.73 11.84
N ALA A 143 5.40 -10.79 13.07
CA ALA A 143 4.87 -12.02 13.67
C ALA A 143 3.70 -12.66 12.88
N ASN A 144 3.00 -11.88 12.03
CA ASN A 144 1.94 -12.35 11.13
C ASN A 144 2.40 -12.53 9.67
N ALA A 145 3.70 -12.64 9.41
CA ALA A 145 4.26 -12.89 8.08
C ALA A 145 3.86 -14.27 7.49
N SER A 146 3.14 -15.10 8.24
CA SER A 146 2.78 -16.48 7.87
C SER A 146 1.88 -16.61 6.63
N GLN A 147 1.36 -15.51 6.09
CA GLN A 147 0.54 -15.51 4.87
C GLN A 147 1.28 -14.95 3.64
N ALA A 148 2.46 -14.36 3.83
CA ALA A 148 3.24 -13.83 2.72
C ALA A 148 3.93 -14.97 1.96
N PRO A 149 3.85 -15.01 0.62
CA PRO A 149 4.56 -16.00 -0.17
C PRO A 149 6.08 -15.80 -0.08
N ARG A 150 6.84 -16.82 -0.45
CA ARG A 150 8.29 -16.67 -0.63
C ARG A 150 8.59 -15.79 -1.84
N PHE A 151 9.76 -15.14 -1.86
CA PHE A 151 10.16 -14.26 -2.96
C PHE A 151 10.13 -14.92 -4.34
N ASP A 152 10.56 -16.18 -4.42
CA ASP A 152 10.58 -16.99 -5.66
C ASP A 152 9.17 -17.35 -6.17
N GLN A 153 8.15 -17.18 -5.33
CA GLN A 153 6.75 -17.43 -5.69
C GLN A 153 6.05 -16.16 -6.18
N VAL A 154 6.66 -14.96 -6.12
CA VAL A 154 6.00 -13.71 -6.51
C VAL A 154 6.33 -13.34 -7.95
N SER A 155 5.30 -13.27 -8.80
CA SER A 155 5.45 -12.99 -10.24
C SER A 155 6.17 -11.67 -10.54
N ALA A 156 5.98 -10.65 -9.69
CA ALA A 156 6.64 -9.35 -9.85
C ALA A 156 8.18 -9.45 -9.84
N PHE A 157 8.77 -10.36 -9.05
CA PHE A 157 10.23 -10.55 -9.05
C PHE A 157 10.75 -11.10 -10.38
N ARG A 158 10.00 -12.00 -11.04
CA ARG A 158 10.41 -12.58 -12.34
C ARG A 158 10.56 -11.51 -13.43
N LYS A 159 9.77 -10.44 -13.38
CA LYS A 159 9.88 -9.31 -14.32
C LYS A 159 11.05 -8.40 -13.99
N LEU A 160 11.27 -8.19 -12.70
CA LEU A 160 12.29 -7.29 -12.18
C LEU A 160 13.71 -7.85 -12.25
N GLU A 161 13.87 -9.16 -12.42
CA GLU A 161 15.15 -9.79 -12.77
C GLU A 161 15.70 -9.26 -14.10
N PHE A 162 14.83 -9.00 -15.10
CA PHE A 162 15.22 -8.34 -16.34
C PHE A 162 15.63 -6.87 -16.11
N GLY A 163 15.06 -6.22 -15.07
CA GLY A 163 15.44 -4.90 -14.58
C GLY A 163 16.60 -4.90 -13.57
N LYS A 164 17.28 -6.04 -13.36
CA LYS A 164 18.37 -6.26 -12.39
C LYS A 164 17.99 -6.15 -10.91
N LEU A 165 16.72 -5.97 -10.54
CA LEU A 165 16.25 -5.92 -9.15
C LEU A 165 15.81 -7.30 -8.66
N THR A 166 16.80 -8.19 -8.48
CA THR A 166 16.60 -9.52 -7.88
C THR A 166 16.16 -9.43 -6.41
N PRO A 167 15.56 -10.47 -5.80
CA PRO A 167 15.22 -10.50 -4.38
C PRO A 167 16.39 -10.12 -3.45
N ARG A 168 17.60 -10.58 -3.76
CA ARG A 168 18.79 -10.23 -2.97
C ARG A 168 19.10 -8.74 -3.04
N LYS A 169 19.11 -8.18 -4.26
CA LYS A 169 19.37 -6.75 -4.48
C LYS A 169 18.29 -5.85 -3.91
N SER A 170 17.03 -6.28 -3.90
CA SER A 170 15.96 -5.50 -3.25
C SER A 170 16.14 -5.47 -1.74
N VAL A 171 16.53 -6.59 -1.10
CA VAL A 171 16.91 -6.60 0.32
C VAL A 171 18.12 -5.70 0.59
N GLU A 172 19.18 -5.79 -0.22
CA GLU A 172 20.39 -4.97 -0.07
C GLU A 172 20.07 -3.47 -0.21
N ALA A 173 19.30 -3.08 -1.23
CA ALA A 173 18.90 -1.69 -1.47
C ALA A 173 18.07 -1.12 -0.31
N LEU A 174 17.13 -1.89 0.22
CA LEU A 174 16.31 -1.47 1.37
C LEU A 174 17.12 -1.42 2.67
N GLY A 175 18.07 -2.34 2.87
CA GLY A 175 18.97 -2.31 4.01
C GLY A 175 19.89 -1.08 3.99
N GLN A 176 20.42 -0.71 2.82
CA GLN A 176 21.23 0.50 2.66
C GLN A 176 20.43 1.79 2.86
N ALA A 177 19.14 1.76 2.50
CA ALA A 177 18.24 2.90 2.60
C ALA A 177 17.38 2.93 3.87
N ASP A 178 17.61 2.06 4.87
CA ASP A 178 16.70 1.94 6.02
C ASP A 178 16.51 3.29 6.74
N GLN A 179 17.58 4.04 6.96
CA GLN A 179 17.50 5.37 7.58
C GLN A 179 16.63 6.34 6.75
N GLU A 180 16.83 6.39 5.42
CA GLU A 180 16.04 7.21 4.50
C GLU A 180 14.56 6.77 4.49
N ILE A 181 14.30 5.46 4.53
CA ILE A 181 12.94 4.89 4.59
C ILE A 181 12.25 5.31 5.89
N GLN A 182 12.94 5.24 7.03
CA GLN A 182 12.38 5.67 8.31
C GLN A 182 12.11 7.18 8.31
N GLU A 183 12.99 7.98 7.70
CA GLU A 183 12.82 9.43 7.59
C GLU A 183 11.64 9.80 6.69
N LEU A 184 11.59 9.28 5.46
CA LEU A 184 10.46 9.47 4.54
C LEU A 184 9.15 9.05 5.18
N ARG A 185 9.13 7.89 5.85
CA ARG A 185 7.95 7.43 6.60
C ARG A 185 7.55 8.43 7.68
N ARG A 186 8.51 8.99 8.43
CA ARG A 186 8.23 10.02 9.45
C ARG A 186 7.68 11.27 8.79
N ILE A 187 8.28 11.78 7.73
CA ILE A 187 7.81 12.97 7.00
C ILE A 187 6.38 12.74 6.51
N LEU A 188 6.12 11.61 5.85
CA LEU A 188 4.77 11.26 5.40
C LEU A 188 3.80 11.22 6.57
N ALA A 189 4.19 10.60 7.70
CA ALA A 189 3.35 10.53 8.89
C ALA A 189 3.21 11.87 9.64
N SER A 190 4.17 12.78 9.50
CA SER A 190 4.27 14.05 10.24
C SER A 190 3.87 15.28 9.44
N THR A 191 3.57 15.14 8.15
CA THR A 191 3.04 16.22 7.29
C THR A 191 1.62 16.58 7.75
N THR A 192 1.51 17.13 8.96
CA THR A 192 0.35 17.75 9.60
C THR A 192 0.79 18.32 10.95
N ARG A 193 1.46 19.48 10.95
CA ARG A 193 1.22 20.49 11.97
C ARG A 193 0.54 21.66 11.28
#